data_AF-A0A357B5W6-F1
#
_entry.id   AF-A0A357B5W6-F1
#
_cell.length_a   1.000
_cell.length_b   1.000
_cell.length_c   1.000
_cell.angle_alpha   90.00
_cell.angle_beta   90.00
_cell.angle_gamma   90.00
#
_symmetry.space_group_name_H-M   'P 1'
#
loop_
_entity.id
_entity.type
_entity.pdbx_description
1 polymer ?
#
loop_
_entity_poly.entity_id
_entity_poly.type
_entity_poly.pdbx_seq_one_letter_code
_entity_poly.pdbx_strand_id
1 'polypeptide(L)'
;MSKEIKKLKREFDVPWITDDGYFDPSKFPVDTVLKQTLSKDYEQFWNGCRMMQTIYQSDRPEAGVYLLGLLHHYRNDLERLVVVVETLRGFHTIECADALFSELLRIKSSNTTRKYLRMVIATLSSFPDGMVEEGFQRLAEDKSFSYRMRKKFRDILEMKRYRSLGY
;
A
#
# COMPACT_ATOMS: atom_id res chain seq x y z
N MET A 1 17.42 -8.00 -29.32
CA MET A 1 16.73 -9.26 -28.96
C MET A 1 17.38 -10.45 -29.66
N SER A 2 17.77 -11.51 -28.95
CA SER A 2 18.21 -12.75 -29.60
C SER A 2 17.03 -13.35 -30.41
N LYS A 3 17.31 -14.10 -31.48
CA LYS A 3 16.28 -14.79 -32.27
C LYS A 3 15.40 -15.70 -31.40
N GLU A 4 15.95 -16.17 -30.28
CA GLU A 4 15.33 -17.08 -29.34
C GLU A 4 14.20 -16.41 -28.53
N ILE A 5 14.39 -15.19 -28.02
CA ILE A 5 13.35 -14.45 -27.29
C ILE A 5 12.16 -14.12 -28.21
N LYS A 6 12.42 -13.75 -29.48
CA LYS A 6 11.38 -13.53 -30.49
C LYS A 6 10.55 -14.79 -30.76
N LYS A 7 11.19 -15.96 -30.78
CA LYS A 7 10.53 -17.25 -30.98
C LYS A 7 9.65 -17.60 -29.77
N LEU A 8 10.20 -17.52 -28.56
CA LEU A 8 9.46 -17.81 -27.32
C LEU A 8 8.24 -16.90 -27.15
N LYS A 9 8.37 -15.61 -27.46
CA LYS A 9 7.24 -14.67 -27.45
C LYS A 9 6.05 -15.12 -28.28
N ARG A 10 6.32 -15.62 -29.50
CA ARG A 10 5.27 -16.08 -30.42
C ARG A 10 4.71 -17.45 -30.04
N GLU A 11 5.55 -18.31 -29.47
CA GLU A 11 5.18 -19.67 -29.09
C GLU A 11 4.28 -19.69 -27.84
N PHE A 12 4.55 -18.81 -26.87
CA PHE A 12 3.86 -18.79 -25.58
C PHE A 12 2.84 -17.65 -25.43
N ASP A 13 2.65 -16.82 -26.46
CA ASP A 13 1.74 -15.66 -26.46
C ASP A 13 1.84 -14.82 -25.18
N VAL A 14 3.02 -14.24 -24.95
CA VAL A 14 3.35 -13.49 -23.72
C VAL A 14 3.40 -11.97 -23.98
N PRO A 15 2.25 -11.27 -24.07
CA PRO A 15 2.20 -9.85 -24.41
C PRO A 15 2.85 -8.92 -23.38
N TRP A 16 3.09 -9.40 -22.16
CA TRP A 16 3.74 -8.68 -21.06
C TRP A 16 5.28 -8.73 -21.11
N ILE A 17 5.86 -9.27 -22.16
CA ILE A 17 7.29 -9.07 -22.46
C ILE A 17 7.36 -8.05 -23.60
N THR A 18 8.21 -7.04 -23.50
CA THR A 18 8.44 -6.03 -24.55
C THR A 18 9.36 -6.58 -25.64
N ASP A 19 9.49 -5.85 -26.75
CA ASP A 19 10.40 -6.28 -27.82
C ASP A 19 11.88 -6.15 -27.47
N ASP A 20 12.20 -5.45 -26.39
CA ASP A 20 13.56 -5.38 -25.87
C ASP A 20 13.80 -6.41 -24.75
N GLY A 21 12.81 -7.27 -24.47
CA GLY A 21 12.89 -8.34 -23.47
C GLY A 21 12.58 -7.90 -22.04
N TYR A 22 12.19 -6.64 -21.83
CA TYR A 22 11.76 -6.14 -20.52
C TYR A 22 10.33 -6.59 -20.19
N PHE A 23 10.03 -6.66 -18.90
CA PHE A 23 8.70 -6.92 -18.38
C PHE A 23 7.81 -5.67 -18.51
N ASP A 24 6.58 -5.86 -19.01
CA ASP A 24 5.53 -4.84 -19.11
C ASP A 24 4.37 -5.22 -18.17
N PRO A 25 4.31 -4.62 -16.96
CA PRO A 25 3.28 -4.93 -15.97
C PRO A 25 1.87 -4.56 -16.42
N SER A 26 1.72 -3.60 -17.35
CA SER A 26 0.40 -3.15 -17.84
C SER A 26 -0.34 -4.24 -18.61
N LYS A 27 0.38 -5.23 -19.14
CA LYS A 27 -0.17 -6.36 -19.91
C LYS A 27 -0.12 -7.69 -19.15
N PHE A 28 0.39 -7.69 -17.92
CA PHE A 28 0.57 -8.93 -17.16
C PHE A 28 -0.77 -9.49 -16.67
N PRO A 29 -1.03 -10.81 -16.82
CA PRO A 29 -2.24 -11.44 -16.31
C PRO A 29 -2.30 -11.36 -14.79
N VAL A 30 -3.42 -10.83 -14.28
CA VAL A 30 -3.61 -10.59 -12.84
C VAL A 30 -4.03 -11.85 -12.07
N ASP A 31 -4.69 -12.81 -12.70
CA ASP A 31 -5.34 -13.93 -12.00
C ASP A 31 -4.38 -14.72 -11.09
N THR A 32 -3.17 -14.97 -11.57
CA THR A 32 -2.13 -15.66 -10.78
C THR A 32 -1.67 -14.82 -9.61
N VAL A 33 -1.56 -13.50 -9.79
CA VAL A 33 -1.17 -12.55 -8.73
C VAL A 33 -2.26 -12.46 -7.66
N LEU A 34 -3.53 -12.41 -8.07
CA LEU A 34 -4.68 -12.40 -7.16
C LEU A 34 -4.76 -13.69 -6.33
N LYS A 35 -4.40 -14.84 -6.90
CA LYS A 35 -4.30 -16.09 -6.15
C LYS A 35 -3.16 -16.06 -5.14
N GLN A 36 -2.01 -15.49 -5.51
CA GLN A 36 -0.87 -15.33 -4.62
C GLN A 36 -1.22 -14.45 -3.41
N THR A 37 -1.93 -13.34 -3.61
CA THR A 37 -2.40 -12.47 -2.50
C THR A 37 -3.40 -13.13 -1.56
N LEU A 38 -3.94 -14.30 -1.90
CA LEU A 38 -4.81 -15.11 -1.05
C LEU A 38 -4.12 -16.37 -0.50
N SER A 39 -2.84 -16.59 -0.84
CA SER A 39 -2.10 -17.79 -0.45
C SER A 39 -1.86 -17.84 1.05
N LYS A 40 -1.93 -19.04 1.63
CA LYS A 40 -1.54 -19.29 3.03
C LYS A 40 -0.04 -19.20 3.23
N ASP A 41 0.73 -19.46 2.17
CA ASP A 41 2.17 -19.25 2.17
C ASP A 41 2.48 -17.74 2.23
N TYR A 42 3.29 -17.33 3.20
CA TYR A 42 3.56 -15.92 3.46
C TYR A 42 4.40 -15.29 2.35
N GLU A 43 5.37 -16.03 1.80
CA GLU A 43 6.24 -15.53 0.73
C GLU A 43 5.45 -15.30 -0.56
N GLN A 44 4.59 -16.25 -0.95
CA GLN A 44 3.68 -16.08 -2.08
C GLN A 44 2.74 -14.89 -1.88
N PHE A 45 2.16 -14.75 -0.69
CA PHE A 45 1.32 -13.60 -0.34
C PHE A 45 2.07 -12.28 -0.48
N TRP A 46 3.28 -12.19 0.06
CA TRP A 46 4.10 -11.00 0.00
C TRP A 46 4.47 -10.64 -1.43
N ASN A 47 4.90 -11.62 -2.22
CA ASN A 47 5.23 -11.46 -3.64
C ASN A 47 3.99 -11.00 -4.45
N GLY A 48 2.83 -11.59 -4.19
CA GLY A 48 1.57 -11.20 -4.81
C GLY A 48 1.22 -9.73 -4.53
N CYS A 49 1.35 -9.28 -3.28
CA CYS A 49 1.08 -7.88 -2.92
C CYS A 49 2.04 -6.93 -3.64
N ARG A 50 3.34 -7.24 -3.67
CA ARG A 50 4.33 -6.43 -4.39
C ARG A 50 4.04 -6.35 -5.88
N MET A 51 3.68 -7.47 -6.51
CA MET A 51 3.32 -7.47 -7.92
C MET A 51 2.05 -6.65 -8.19
N MET A 52 1.04 -6.71 -7.31
CA MET A 52 -0.15 -5.84 -7.42
C MET A 52 0.20 -4.36 -7.34
N GLN A 53 1.17 -3.97 -6.50
CA GLN A 53 1.66 -2.59 -6.46
C GLN A 53 2.28 -2.17 -7.79
N THR A 54 3.13 -3.02 -8.35
CA THR A 54 3.77 -2.78 -9.65
C THR A 54 2.73 -2.64 -10.76
N ILE A 55 1.71 -3.50 -10.76
CA ILE A 55 0.59 -3.44 -11.71
C ILE A 55 -0.16 -2.12 -11.55
N TYR A 56 -0.50 -1.72 -10.33
CA TYR A 56 -1.13 -0.43 -10.07
C TYR A 56 -0.30 0.75 -10.61
N GLN A 57 1.02 0.74 -10.40
CA GLN A 57 1.94 1.77 -10.89
C GLN A 57 2.07 1.79 -12.43
N SER A 58 1.57 0.76 -13.12
CA SER A 58 1.52 0.67 -14.59
C SER A 58 0.15 1.06 -15.17
N ASP A 59 -0.51 2.04 -14.55
CA ASP A 59 -1.81 2.59 -14.95
C ASP A 59 -2.98 1.59 -14.91
N ARG A 60 -2.95 0.67 -13.94
CA ARG A 60 -4.02 -0.31 -13.70
C ARG A 60 -4.69 -0.09 -12.33
N PRO A 61 -5.63 0.86 -12.23
CA PRO A 61 -6.21 1.30 -10.95
C PRO A 61 -6.97 0.20 -10.22
N GLU A 62 -7.51 -0.80 -10.92
CA GLU A 62 -8.20 -1.94 -10.33
C GLU A 62 -7.32 -2.72 -9.34
N ALA A 63 -5.99 -2.71 -9.55
CA ALA A 63 -5.05 -3.35 -8.63
C ALA A 63 -4.97 -2.62 -7.28
N GLY A 64 -5.07 -1.29 -7.28
CA GLY A 64 -5.13 -0.48 -6.07
C GLY A 64 -6.43 -0.74 -5.28
N VAL A 65 -7.57 -0.80 -5.98
CA VAL A 65 -8.87 -1.14 -5.37
C VAL A 65 -8.83 -2.53 -4.74
N TYR A 66 -8.23 -3.51 -5.41
CA TYR A 66 -8.07 -4.85 -4.87
C TYR A 66 -7.20 -4.87 -3.61
N LEU A 67 -6.05 -4.18 -3.62
CA LEU A 67 -5.18 -4.03 -2.44
C LEU A 67 -5.92 -3.38 -1.26
N LEU A 68 -6.76 -2.39 -1.52
CA LEU A 68 -7.61 -1.78 -0.50
C LEU A 68 -8.59 -2.80 0.09
N GLY A 69 -9.18 -3.67 -0.74
CA GLY A 69 -10.02 -4.78 -0.30
C GLY A 69 -9.30 -5.79 0.59
N LEU A 70 -7.99 -6.01 0.39
CA LEU A 70 -7.18 -6.90 1.23
C LEU A 70 -7.07 -6.40 2.69
N LEU A 71 -7.16 -5.09 2.95
CA LEU A 71 -7.21 -4.57 4.32
C LEU A 71 -8.41 -5.15 5.08
N HIS A 72 -9.57 -5.23 4.42
CA HIS A 72 -10.75 -5.80 5.05
C HIS A 72 -10.64 -7.33 5.16
N HIS A 73 -10.16 -7.99 4.11
CA HIS A 73 -10.02 -9.45 4.09
C HIS A 73 -9.12 -9.96 5.23
N TYR A 74 -7.97 -9.32 5.44
CA TYR A 74 -7.00 -9.69 6.46
C TYR A 74 -7.18 -8.93 7.79
N ARG A 75 -8.34 -8.33 8.06
CA ARG A 75 -8.60 -7.44 9.22
C ARG A 75 -8.16 -7.95 10.61
N ASN A 76 -8.01 -9.27 10.77
CA ASN A 76 -7.62 -9.95 12.00
C ASN A 76 -6.20 -10.56 11.97
N ASP A 77 -5.49 -10.45 10.84
CA ASP A 77 -4.12 -10.92 10.66
C ASP A 77 -3.19 -9.71 10.55
N LEU A 78 -2.68 -9.26 11.70
CA LEU A 78 -1.83 -8.06 11.78
C LEU A 78 -0.53 -8.20 10.99
N GLU A 79 -0.01 -9.41 10.83
CA GLU A 79 1.24 -9.65 10.10
C GLU A 79 1.03 -9.41 8.61
N ARG A 80 -0.04 -9.97 8.04
CA ARG A 80 -0.42 -9.71 6.65
C ARG A 80 -0.84 -8.27 6.42
N LEU A 81 -1.58 -7.67 7.35
CA LEU A 81 -1.97 -6.27 7.22
C LEU A 81 -0.78 -5.31 7.17
N VAL A 82 0.34 -5.61 7.83
CA VAL A 82 1.58 -4.81 7.67
C VAL A 82 2.00 -4.77 6.21
N VAL A 83 2.01 -5.91 5.52
CA VAL A 83 2.37 -6.00 4.09
C VAL A 83 1.37 -5.25 3.23
N VAL A 84 0.06 -5.44 3.47
CA VAL A 84 -0.98 -4.74 2.69
C VAL A 84 -0.83 -3.23 2.83
N VAL A 85 -0.71 -2.73 4.06
CA VAL A 85 -0.55 -1.28 4.32
C VAL A 85 0.74 -0.75 3.69
N GLU A 86 1.85 -1.48 3.79
CA GLU A 86 3.10 -1.07 3.16
C GLU A 86 2.96 -0.97 1.63
N THR A 87 2.22 -1.90 1.03
CA THR A 87 1.96 -1.96 -0.41
C THR A 87 1.07 -0.79 -0.86
N LEU A 88 0.15 -0.34 -0.01
CA LEU A 88 -0.70 0.83 -0.25
C LEU A 88 0.06 2.16 -0.24
N ARG A 89 1.35 2.18 0.10
CA ARG A 89 2.17 3.41 0.07
C ARG A 89 2.17 4.10 -1.29
N GLY A 90 2.04 3.36 -2.38
CA GLY A 90 1.98 3.93 -3.73
C GLY A 90 0.58 4.40 -4.15
N PHE A 91 -0.45 4.07 -3.38
CA PHE A 91 -1.86 4.29 -3.74
C PHE A 91 -2.40 5.55 -3.09
N HIS A 92 -2.05 6.70 -3.66
CA HIS A 92 -2.43 8.03 -3.14
C HIS A 92 -3.84 8.42 -3.56
N THR A 93 -4.84 7.88 -2.87
CA THR A 93 -6.24 8.28 -3.00
C THR A 93 -6.82 8.68 -1.65
N ILE A 94 -7.87 9.51 -1.67
CA ILE A 94 -8.56 9.94 -0.45
C ILE A 94 -9.19 8.73 0.25
N GLU A 95 -9.77 7.82 -0.53
CA GLU A 95 -10.39 6.59 -0.02
C GLU A 95 -9.37 5.68 0.67
N CYS A 96 -8.14 5.60 0.15
CA CYS A 96 -7.06 4.85 0.81
C CYS A 96 -6.64 5.53 2.11
N ALA A 97 -6.48 6.86 2.11
CA ALA A 97 -6.16 7.61 3.32
C ALA A 97 -7.22 7.43 4.41
N ASP A 98 -8.50 7.56 4.06
CA ASP A 98 -9.63 7.38 4.97
C ASP A 98 -9.71 5.96 5.54
N ALA A 99 -9.46 4.94 4.71
CA ALA A 99 -9.38 3.56 5.17
C ALA A 99 -8.24 3.36 6.18
N LEU A 100 -7.06 3.92 5.91
CA LEU A 100 -5.92 3.85 6.82
C LEU A 100 -6.15 4.64 8.12
N PHE A 101 -6.79 5.81 8.07
CA PHE A 101 -7.21 6.53 9.27
C PHE A 101 -8.22 5.73 10.10
N SER A 102 -9.17 5.07 9.44
CA SER A 102 -10.16 4.21 10.09
C SER A 102 -9.49 3.05 10.84
N GLU A 103 -8.37 2.51 10.34
CA GLU A 103 -7.59 1.48 11.05
C GLU A 103 -6.97 2.01 12.35
N LEU A 104 -6.53 3.28 12.39
CA LEU A 104 -6.01 3.90 13.61
C LEU A 104 -7.09 4.08 14.69
N LEU A 105 -8.34 4.32 14.28
CA LEU A 105 -9.48 4.41 15.19
C LEU A 105 -9.97 3.03 15.65
N ARG A 106 -9.94 2.04 14.75
CA ARG A 106 -10.40 0.68 15.01
C ARG A 106 -9.49 -0.06 15.98
N ILE A 107 -8.18 0.05 15.82
CA ILE A 107 -7.22 -0.78 16.55
C ILE A 107 -6.63 -0.03 17.74
N LYS A 108 -6.95 -0.51 18.95
CA LYS A 108 -6.32 -0.02 20.17
C LYS A 108 -4.82 -0.33 20.19
N SER A 109 -4.03 0.67 20.59
CA SER A 109 -2.58 0.51 20.75
C SER A 109 -2.25 -0.43 21.92
N SER A 110 -1.59 -1.54 21.62
CA SER A 110 -1.02 -2.49 22.57
C SER A 110 0.41 -2.83 22.15
N ASN A 111 1.09 -3.72 22.87
CA ASN A 111 2.41 -4.21 22.44
C ASN A 111 2.33 -4.99 21.11
N THR A 112 1.24 -5.74 20.88
CA THR A 112 1.05 -6.59 19.69
C THR A 112 0.62 -5.78 18.46
N THR A 113 -0.16 -4.71 18.63
CA THR A 113 -0.66 -3.89 17.51
C THR A 113 0.30 -2.78 17.10
N ARG A 114 1.33 -2.50 17.91
CA ARG A 114 2.25 -1.37 17.70
C ARG A 114 2.98 -1.42 16.36
N LYS A 115 3.42 -2.60 15.90
CA LYS A 115 4.10 -2.76 14.60
C LYS A 115 3.17 -2.34 13.46
N TYR A 116 1.95 -2.85 13.49
CA TYR A 116 0.92 -2.54 12.50
C TYR A 116 0.56 -1.04 12.49
N LEU A 117 0.19 -0.48 13.64
CA LEU A 117 -0.15 0.95 13.75
C LEU A 117 1.00 1.88 13.31
N ARG A 118 2.26 1.49 13.57
CA ARG A 118 3.42 2.23 13.05
C ARG A 118 3.48 2.20 11.53
N MET A 119 3.19 1.07 10.90
CA MET A 119 3.17 0.95 9.45
C MET A 119 2.05 1.81 8.84
N VAL A 120 0.86 1.81 9.46
CA VAL A 120 -0.26 2.69 9.05
C VAL A 120 0.14 4.15 9.09
N ILE A 121 0.69 4.62 10.22
CA ILE A 121 1.14 6.01 10.37
C ILE A 121 2.24 6.35 9.37
N ALA A 122 3.22 5.45 9.17
CA ALA A 122 4.31 5.68 8.22
C ALA A 122 3.80 5.80 6.78
N THR A 123 2.82 4.98 6.41
CA THR A 123 2.19 5.00 5.09
C THR A 123 1.42 6.29 4.88
N LEU A 124 0.53 6.66 5.81
CA LEU A 124 -0.17 7.95 5.78
C LEU A 124 0.79 9.15 5.73
N SER A 125 1.91 9.09 6.44
CA SER A 125 2.89 10.19 6.44
C SER A 125 3.59 10.41 5.10
N SER A 126 3.59 9.39 4.23
CA SER A 126 4.18 9.48 2.88
C SER A 126 3.22 10.05 1.83
N PHE A 127 1.92 10.12 2.13
CA PHE A 127 0.92 10.65 1.21
C PHE A 127 1.07 12.17 1.05
N PRO A 128 0.59 12.75 -0.07
CA PRO A 128 0.53 14.20 -0.26
C PRO A 128 -0.20 14.91 0.88
N ASP A 129 0.29 16.08 1.28
CA ASP A 129 -0.17 16.80 2.48
C ASP A 129 -1.68 17.09 2.44
N GLY A 130 -2.18 17.56 1.29
CA GLY A 130 -3.61 17.85 1.11
C GLY A 130 -4.55 16.67 1.29
N MET A 131 -4.05 15.43 1.30
CA MET A 131 -4.87 14.23 1.54
C MET A 131 -4.93 13.83 3.02
N VAL A 132 -3.93 14.20 3.83
CA VAL A 132 -3.75 13.64 5.17
C VAL A 132 -3.72 14.68 6.28
N GLU A 133 -3.59 15.98 5.97
CA GLU A 133 -3.50 17.05 6.97
C GLU A 133 -4.74 17.06 7.89
N GLU A 134 -5.94 17.10 7.32
CA GLU A 134 -7.19 17.12 8.09
C GLU A 134 -7.33 15.85 8.96
N GLY A 135 -7.01 14.67 8.40
CA GLY A 135 -7.07 13.41 9.13
C GLY A 135 -6.12 13.40 10.33
N PHE A 136 -4.86 13.82 10.16
CA PHE A 136 -3.91 13.92 11.27
C PHE A 136 -4.31 14.99 12.29
N GLN A 137 -4.89 16.11 11.86
CA GLN A 137 -5.38 17.15 12.77
C GLN A 137 -6.51 16.60 13.67
N ARG A 138 -7.51 15.93 13.08
CA ARG A 138 -8.59 15.28 13.84
C ARG A 138 -8.04 14.29 14.88
N LEU A 139 -7.09 13.45 14.50
CA LEU A 139 -6.47 12.49 15.43
C LEU A 139 -5.60 13.16 16.52
N ALA A 140 -4.99 14.31 16.23
CA ALA A 140 -4.20 15.07 17.20
C ALA A 140 -5.07 15.69 18.31
N GLU A 141 -6.34 15.95 18.00
CA GLU A 141 -7.32 16.53 18.92
C GLU A 141 -8.13 15.47 19.67
N ASP A 142 -8.31 14.28 19.07
CA ASP A 142 -9.10 13.18 19.64
C ASP A 142 -8.52 12.63 20.95
N LYS A 143 -9.23 12.91 22.06
CA LYS A 143 -8.88 12.53 23.43
C LYS A 143 -8.90 11.01 23.67
N SER A 144 -9.44 10.20 22.75
CA SER A 144 -9.36 8.74 22.81
C SER A 144 -7.91 8.24 22.67
N PHE A 145 -7.04 9.01 22.02
CA PHE A 145 -5.62 8.71 21.91
C PHE A 145 -4.82 9.25 23.09
N SER A 146 -3.79 8.48 23.48
CA SER A 146 -2.82 8.92 24.49
C SER A 146 -2.13 10.22 24.07
N TYR A 147 -1.69 11.01 25.06
CA TYR A 147 -0.91 12.23 24.81
C TYR A 147 0.28 12.01 23.86
N ARG A 148 1.00 10.88 24.02
CA ARG A 148 2.13 10.51 23.16
C ARG A 148 1.74 10.27 21.70
N MET A 149 0.60 9.62 21.47
CA MET A 149 0.07 9.40 20.11
C MET A 149 -0.36 10.72 19.48
N ARG A 150 -1.11 11.55 20.22
CA ARG A 150 -1.52 12.87 19.75
C ARG A 150 -0.33 13.78 19.43
N LYS A 151 0.72 13.74 20.26
CA LYS A 151 1.98 14.45 19.98
C LYS A 151 2.60 13.96 18.67
N LYS A 152 2.65 12.65 18.44
CA LYS A 152 3.18 12.09 17.19
C LYS A 152 2.42 12.60 15.95
N PHE A 153 1.10 12.72 16.03
CA PHE A 153 0.31 13.28 14.92
C PHE A 153 0.62 14.75 14.68
N ARG A 154 0.78 15.56 15.74
CA ARG A 154 1.25 16.96 15.63
C ARG A 154 2.64 17.07 15.03
N ASP A 155 3.59 16.24 15.49
CA ASP A 155 4.96 16.23 14.98
C ASP A 155 4.97 15.95 13.45
N ILE A 156 4.08 15.07 12.96
CA ILE A 156 3.92 14.80 11.51
C ILE A 156 3.40 16.03 10.76
N LEU A 157 2.37 16.70 11.30
CA LEU A 157 1.82 17.93 10.71
C LEU A 157 2.89 19.03 10.64
N GLU A 158 3.66 19.22 11.70
CA GLU A 158 4.76 20.18 11.73
C GLU A 158 5.83 19.85 10.69
N MET A 159 6.28 18.59 10.63
CA MET A 159 7.27 18.15 9.63
C MET A 159 6.79 18.38 8.18
N LYS A 160 5.51 18.14 7.90
CA LYS A 160 4.94 18.37 6.57
C LYS A 160 4.88 19.86 6.23
N ARG A 161 4.49 20.71 7.18
CA ARG A 161 4.53 22.18 7.02
C ARG A 161 5.93 22.72 6.73
N TYR A 162 6.97 22.19 7.38
CA TYR A 162 8.34 22.61 7.07
C TYR A 162 8.75 22.24 5.63
N ARG A 163 8.37 21.05 5.14
CA ARG A 163 8.67 20.63 3.76
C ARG A 163 7.92 21.46 2.72
N SER A 164 6.66 21.82 2.97
CA SER A 164 5.90 22.66 2.04
C SER A 164 6.43 24.09 1.94
N LEU A 165 7.16 24.55 2.96
CA LEU A 165 7.84 25.86 2.99
C LEU A 165 9.25 25.85 2.36
N GLY A 166 9.74 24.71 1.87
CA GLY A 166 10.98 24.63 1.09
C GLY A 166 12.29 24.68 1.89
N TYR A 167 12.26 24.31 3.17
CA TYR A 167 13.45 24.18 4.03
C TYR A 167 13.96 22.74 4.13
#